data_AF-A0A109FMX0-F1
#
_entry.id   AF-A0A109FMX0-F1
#
_cell.length_a   1.000
_cell.length_b   1.000
_cell.length_c   1.000
_cell.angle_alpha   90.00
_cell.angle_beta   90.00
_cell.angle_gamma   90.00
#
_symmetry.space_group_name_H-M   'P 1'
#
loop_
_entity.id
_entity.type
_entity.pdbx_description
1 polymer ?
#
loop_
_entity_poly.entity_id
_entity_poly.type
_entity_poly.pdbx_seq_one_letter_code
_entity_poly.pdbx_strand_id
1 'polypeptide(L)' 'GRKSAGTLSLECKWTGCRAKASKRDHLTSHCRVHVALKPHVCSICTKAFKRPQDLKKHEKIH' A
#
# COMPACT_ATOMS: atom_id res chain seq x y z
N GLY A 1 33.37 4.29 19.76
CA GLY A 1 31.99 3.83 20.07
C GLY A 1 31.11 4.08 18.87
N ARG A 2 30.55 3.03 18.26
CA ARG A 2 29.64 3.14 17.11
C ARG A 2 28.28 3.64 17.64
N LYS A 3 27.96 4.92 17.40
CA LYS A 3 26.63 5.45 17.69
C LYS A 3 25.69 4.89 16.63
N SER A 4 24.88 3.91 17.00
CA SER A 4 23.80 3.39 16.17
C SER A 4 22.87 4.55 15.80
N ALA A 5 22.89 4.95 14.54
CA ALA A 5 21.91 5.88 14.00
C ALA A 5 20.53 5.24 14.19
N GLY A 6 19.68 5.88 14.99
CA GLY A 6 18.33 5.43 15.26
C GLY A 6 17.59 5.21 13.93
N THR A 7 17.15 3.98 13.69
CA THR A 7 16.26 3.65 12.58
C THR A 7 14.97 4.43 12.77
N LEU A 8 14.79 5.52 12.02
CA LEU A 8 13.54 6.27 11.99
C LEU A 8 12.44 5.30 11.52
N SER A 9 11.68 4.79 12.48
CA SER A 9 10.65 3.78 12.26
C SER A 9 9.33 4.50 12.13
N LEU A 10 8.73 4.45 10.94
CA LEU A 10 7.44 5.05 10.66
C LEU A 10 6.34 4.06 11.06
N GLU A 11 5.34 4.54 11.79
CA GLU A 11 4.27 3.70 12.34
C GLU A 11 2.92 4.05 11.70
N CYS A 12 2.08 3.03 11.50
CA CYS A 12 0.72 3.23 11.03
C CYS A 12 -0.12 3.88 12.13
N LYS A 13 -0.80 4.99 11.81
CA LYS A 13 -1.66 5.71 12.76
C LYS A 13 -3.07 5.12 12.89
N TRP A 14 -3.37 4.02 12.22
CA TRP A 14 -4.70 3.41 12.24
C TRP A 14 -4.93 2.64 13.54
N THR A 15 -6.06 2.86 14.20
CA THR A 15 -6.40 2.20 15.46
C THR A 15 -6.44 0.69 15.29
N GLY A 16 -5.68 -0.03 16.13
CA GLY A 16 -5.56 -1.49 16.06
C GLY A 16 -4.56 -2.01 15.02
N CYS A 17 -3.85 -1.14 14.29
CA CYS A 17 -2.81 -1.53 13.36
C CYS A 17 -1.41 -1.24 13.92
N ARG A 18 -0.57 -2.28 14.07
CA ARG A 18 0.81 -2.16 14.59
C ARG A 18 1.88 -2.20 13.50
N ALA A 19 1.50 -1.94 12.25
CA ALA A 19 2.44 -1.96 11.13
C ALA A 19 3.48 -0.84 11.27
N LYS A 20 4.76 -1.22 11.10
CA LYS A 20 5.90 -0.30 11.12
C LYS A 20 6.73 -0.50 9.86
N ALA A 21 7.30 0.58 9.33
CA ALA A 21 8.17 0.53 8.16
C ALA A 21 9.35 1.48 8.31
N SER A 22 10.49 1.08 7.75
CA SER A 22 11.69 1.92 7.64
C SER A 22 11.64 2.92 6.48
N LYS A 23 10.68 2.75 5.55
CA LYS A 23 10.50 3.60 4.36
C LYS A 23 9.08 4.15 4.32
N ARG A 24 8.94 5.44 3.97
CA ARG A 24 7.65 6.12 3.85
C ARG A 24 6.76 5.47 2.79
N ASP A 25 7.31 5.09 1.64
CA ASP A 25 6.53 4.47 0.54
C ASP A 25 5.87 3.15 0.95
N HIS A 26 6.54 2.37 1.78
CA HIS A 26 5.99 1.13 2.33
C HIS A 26 4.82 1.41 3.26
N LEU A 27 4.96 2.39 4.16
CA LEU A 27 3.88 2.76 5.07
C LEU A 27 2.68 3.35 4.31
N THR A 28 2.93 4.21 3.32
CA THR A 28 1.88 4.77 2.45
C THR A 28 1.14 3.67 1.69
N SER A 29 1.86 2.71 1.11
CA SER A 29 1.25 1.55 0.41
C SER A 29 0.49 0.62 1.36
N HIS A 30 0.96 0.49 2.60
CA HIS A 30 0.25 -0.20 3.66
C HIS A 30 -1.07 0.51 3.98
N CYS A 31 -1.07 1.82 4.23
CA CYS A 31 -2.28 2.56 4.61
C CYS A 31 -3.44 2.41 3.60
N ARG A 32 -3.15 2.13 2.32
CA ARG A 32 -4.17 1.82 1.29
C ARG A 32 -5.07 0.62 1.65
N VAL A 33 -4.64 -0.29 2.53
CA VAL A 33 -5.47 -1.41 2.99
C VAL A 33 -6.64 -0.96 3.87
N HIS A 34 -6.43 0.10 4.66
CA HIS A 34 -7.45 0.60 5.60
C HIS A 34 -8.54 1.37 4.88
N VAL A 35 -8.16 2.09 3.83
CA VAL A 35 -9.07 2.95 3.06
C VAL A 35 -9.68 2.24 1.84
N ALA A 36 -9.45 0.92 1.68
CA ALA A 36 -9.86 0.11 0.53
C ALA A 36 -9.63 0.81 -0.83
N LEU A 37 -8.66 1.74 -0.89
CA LEU A 37 -8.41 2.54 -2.07
C LEU A 37 -7.78 1.63 -3.10
N LYS A 38 -8.58 1.32 -4.10
CA LYS A 38 -8.21 0.59 -5.29
C LYS A 38 -8.15 1.63 -6.41
N PRO A 39 -7.04 2.39 -6.53
CA PRO A 39 -6.94 3.50 -7.47
C PRO A 39 -7.00 3.04 -8.94
N HIS A 40 -6.87 1.74 -9.18
CA HIS A 40 -6.86 1.17 -10.52
C HIS A 40 -8.20 0.49 -10.79
N VAL A 41 -9.09 1.17 -11.49
CA VAL A 41 -10.44 0.68 -11.82
C VAL A 41 -10.47 0.19 -13.26
N CYS A 42 -11.03 -0.99 -13.48
CA CYS A 42 -11.28 -1.51 -14.83
C CYS A 42 -12.36 -0.68 -15.53
N SER A 43 -12.09 -0.21 -16.75
CA SER A 43 -13.06 0.54 -17.54
C SER A 43 -14.21 -0.30 -18.08
N ILE A 44 -14.04 -1.63 -18.18
CA ILE A 44 -15.03 -2.55 -18.77
C ILE A 44 -16.04 -3.02 -17.73
N CYS A 45 -15.58 -3.44 -16.55
CA CYS A 45 -16.46 -4.00 -15.50
C CYS A 45 -16.44 -3.25 -14.17
N THR A 46 -15.79 -2.08 -14.08
CA THR A 46 -15.68 -1.24 -12.86
C THR A 46 -15.00 -1.90 -11.66
N LYS A 47 -14.42 -3.09 -11.83
CA LYS A 47 -13.69 -3.79 -10.77
C LYS A 47 -12.39 -3.05 -10.44
N ALA A 48 -12.14 -2.83 -9.14
CA ALA A 48 -11.03 -2.02 -8.68
C ALA A 48 -9.92 -2.87 -8.04
N PHE A 49 -8.66 -2.52 -8.35
CA PHE A 49 -7.44 -3.22 -7.97
C PHE A 49 -6.48 -2.32 -7.17
N LYS A 50 -5.69 -2.93 -6.28
CA LYS A 50 -4.71 -2.23 -5.44
C LYS A 50 -3.46 -1.83 -6.22
N ARG A 51 -3.09 -2.59 -7.26
CA ARG A 51 -1.86 -2.41 -8.03
C ARG A 51 -2.16 -2.37 -9.54
N PRO A 52 -1.39 -1.60 -10.33
CA PRO A 52 -1.64 -1.45 -11.76
C PRO A 52 -1.37 -2.75 -12.54
N GLN A 53 -0.41 -3.56 -12.11
CA GLN A 53 -0.14 -4.86 -12.75
C GLN A 53 -1.29 -5.86 -12.59
N ASP A 54 -2.06 -5.75 -11.51
CA ASP A 54 -3.21 -6.63 -11.27
C ASP A 54 -4.38 -6.22 -12.17
N LEU A 55 -4.62 -4.91 -12.32
CA LEU A 55 -5.55 -4.37 -13.32
C LEU A 55 -5.16 -4.81 -14.73
N LYS A 56 -3.90 -4.62 -15.14
CA LYS A 56 -3.43 -4.98 -16.49
C LYS A 56 -3.57 -6.47 -16.81
N LYS A 57 -3.41 -7.35 -15.82
CA LYS A 57 -3.67 -8.79 -15.98
C LYS A 57 -5.16 -9.07 -16.13
N HIS A 58 -5.98 -8.39 -15.34
CA HIS A 58 -7.43 -8.50 -15.41
C HIS A 58 -8.01 -7.97 -16.72
N GLU A 59 -7.46 -6.90 -17.29
CA GLU A 59 -7.94 -6.38 -18.59
C GLU A 59 -7.80 -7.40 -19.73
N LYS A 60 -6.89 -8.37 -19.61
CA LYS A 60 -6.71 -9.44 -20.62
C LYS A 60 -7.80 -10.51 -20.62
N ILE A 61 -8.64 -10.55 -19.58
CA ILE A 61 -9.74 -11.52 -19.48
C ILE A 61 -11.07 -10.97 -19.99
N HIS A 62 -11.07 -9.70 -20.39
CA HIS A 62 -12.13 -9.10 -21.19
C HIS A 62 -11.81 -9.30 -22.67
#